data_AF-A0A932I641-F1
#
_entry.id   AF-A0A932I641-F1
#
_cell.length_a   1.000
_cell.length_b   1.000
_cell.length_c   1.000
_cell.angle_alpha   90.00
_cell.angle_beta   90.00
_cell.angle_gamma   90.00
#
_symmetry.space_group_name_H-M   'P 1'
#
loop_
_entity.id
_entity.type
_entity.pdbx_description
1 polymer ?
#
loop_
_entity_poly.entity_id
_entity_poly.type
_entity_poly.pdbx_seq_one_letter_code
_entity_poly.pdbx_strand_id
1 'polypeptide(L)'
;MQHPAFEEVTIHHHHADDESFHKKVRKTTILLSVITVIELAIGLSIYTIHKGEDPNELLVLMFKGMVCILTLAKAYYIVSVFMHLGDEIRNMIMTIVVPLMLFIWFIAAFIWDGNSYKNLRNTYDKHFKETTMPVKHGQKEEAKPAAPASGKE
;
A
#
# COMPACT_ATOMS: atom_id res chain seq x y z
N MET A 1 -46.97 -31.84 -41.63
CA MET A 1 -46.18 -31.32 -40.49
C MET A 1 -44.79 -31.02 -41.04
N GLN A 2 -44.48 -29.76 -41.29
CA GLN A 2 -43.20 -29.33 -41.86
C GLN A 2 -42.52 -28.44 -40.80
N HIS A 3 -41.42 -28.92 -40.22
CA HIS A 3 -40.58 -28.08 -39.37
C HIS A 3 -39.72 -27.19 -40.30
N PRO A 4 -39.72 -25.86 -40.16
CA PRO A 4 -38.71 -25.04 -40.81
C PRO A 4 -37.36 -25.35 -40.16
N ALA A 5 -36.41 -25.83 -40.96
CA ALA A 5 -35.01 -25.94 -40.56
C ALA A 5 -34.49 -24.51 -40.38
N PHE A 6 -34.35 -24.08 -39.13
CA PHE A 6 -33.67 -22.84 -38.80
C PHE A 6 -32.20 -23.06 -39.14
N GLU A 7 -31.71 -22.33 -40.13
CA GLU A 7 -30.30 -22.20 -40.43
C GLU A 7 -29.63 -21.66 -39.16
N GLU A 8 -28.89 -22.53 -38.47
CA GLU A 8 -28.13 -22.17 -37.29
C GLU A 8 -27.11 -21.10 -37.69
N VAL A 9 -27.35 -19.86 -37.27
CA VAL A 9 -26.41 -18.76 -37.42
C VAL A 9 -25.22 -19.06 -36.51
N THR A 10 -24.28 -19.86 -37.01
CA THR A 10 -22.94 -19.97 -36.44
C THR A 10 -22.26 -18.63 -36.61
N ILE A 11 -22.38 -17.76 -35.60
CA ILE A 11 -21.51 -16.59 -35.43
C ILE A 11 -20.10 -17.15 -35.26
N HIS A 12 -19.34 -17.20 -36.34
CA HIS A 12 -17.90 -17.41 -36.27
C HIS A 12 -17.31 -16.21 -35.53
N HIS A 13 -17.09 -16.37 -34.21
CA HIS A 13 -16.32 -15.41 -33.42
C HIS A 13 -14.96 -15.23 -34.09
N HIS A 14 -14.73 -14.02 -34.59
CA HIS A 14 -13.57 -13.68 -35.40
C HIS A 14 -12.32 -13.70 -34.50
N HIS A 15 -11.60 -14.82 -34.46
CA HIS A 15 -10.35 -15.05 -33.69
C HIS A 15 -9.14 -14.30 -34.30
N ALA A 16 -9.27 -13.01 -34.60
CA ALA A 16 -8.17 -12.23 -35.19
C ALA A 16 -7.30 -11.51 -34.13
N ASP A 17 -7.81 -11.32 -32.91
CA ASP A 17 -7.18 -10.44 -31.92
C ASP A 17 -6.53 -11.16 -30.73
N ASP A 18 -6.76 -12.47 -30.57
CA ASP A 18 -6.23 -13.24 -29.44
C ASP A 18 -4.69 -13.31 -29.46
N GLU A 19 -4.10 -13.56 -30.62
CA GLU A 19 -2.65 -13.66 -30.81
C GLU A 19 -1.92 -12.35 -30.46
N SER A 20 -2.50 -11.19 -30.82
CA SER A 20 -1.90 -9.88 -30.56
C SER A 20 -2.04 -9.49 -29.09
N PHE A 21 -3.18 -9.81 -28.49
CA PHE A 21 -3.45 -9.64 -27.06
C PHE A 21 -2.50 -10.48 -26.21
N HIS A 22 -2.39 -11.79 -26.48
CA HIS A 22 -1.51 -12.69 -25.74
C HIS A 22 -0.03 -12.26 -25.83
N LYS A 23 0.42 -11.75 -26.98
CA LYS A 23 1.78 -11.21 -27.15
C LYS A 23 1.99 -9.94 -26.33
N LYS A 24 1.02 -9.02 -26.29
CA LYS A 24 1.09 -7.78 -25.50
C LYS A 24 1.11 -8.07 -24.00
N VAL A 25 0.22 -8.95 -23.55
CA VAL A 25 0.16 -9.45 -22.16
C VAL A 25 1.49 -10.10 -21.78
N ARG A 26 2.01 -11.02 -22.58
CA ARG A 26 3.28 -11.72 -22.29
C ARG A 26 4.47 -10.76 -22.18
N LYS A 27 4.60 -9.79 -23.10
CA LYS A 27 5.66 -8.77 -23.04
C LYS A 27 5.56 -7.92 -21.77
N THR A 28 4.34 -7.53 -21.42
CA THR A 28 4.02 -6.73 -20.23
C THR A 28 4.34 -7.49 -18.95
N THR A 29 3.94 -8.77 -18.85
CA THR A 29 4.26 -9.64 -17.71
C THR A 29 5.76 -9.78 -17.53
N ILE A 30 6.52 -10.01 -18.61
CA ILE A 30 7.97 -10.16 -18.55
C ILE A 30 8.62 -8.86 -18.09
N LEU A 31 8.25 -7.71 -18.68
CA LEU A 31 8.77 -6.40 -18.28
C LEU A 31 8.54 -6.13 -16.78
N LEU A 32 7.32 -6.35 -16.30
CA LEU A 32 6.94 -6.12 -14.91
C LEU A 32 7.56 -7.14 -13.96
N SER A 33 7.81 -8.36 -14.41
CA SER A 33 8.52 -9.38 -13.65
C SER A 33 9.97 -8.94 -13.44
N VAL A 34 10.66 -8.51 -14.50
CA VAL A 34 12.04 -8.01 -14.43
C VAL A 34 12.14 -6.80 -13.49
N ILE A 35 11.26 -5.82 -13.63
CA ILE A 35 11.24 -4.63 -12.74
C ILE A 35 11.11 -5.04 -11.27
N THR A 36 10.24 -6.01 -10.95
CA THR A 36 10.07 -6.47 -9.57
C THR A 36 11.23 -7.29 -9.04
N VAL A 37 11.87 -8.11 -9.86
CA VAL A 37 13.08 -8.82 -9.45
C VAL A 37 14.18 -7.82 -9.11
N ILE A 38 14.34 -6.78 -9.91
CA ILE A 38 15.32 -5.69 -9.66
C ILE A 38 14.96 -4.94 -8.36
N GLU A 39 13.69 -4.57 -8.19
CA GLU A 39 13.20 -3.87 -7.00
C GLU A 39 13.46 -4.68 -5.71
N LEU A 40 13.16 -5.98 -5.73
CA LEU A 40 13.43 -6.89 -4.61
C LEU A 40 14.94 -7.07 -4.36
N ALA A 41 15.75 -7.18 -5.41
CA ALA A 41 17.21 -7.31 -5.29
C ALA A 41 17.83 -6.06 -4.64
N ILE A 42 17.35 -4.87 -5.02
CA ILE A 42 17.75 -3.60 -4.39
C ILE A 42 17.32 -3.59 -2.92
N GLY A 43 16.08 -3.97 -2.62
CA GLY A 43 15.57 -4.06 -1.25
C GLY A 43 16.39 -5.01 -0.35
N LEU A 44 16.75 -6.19 -0.88
CA LEU A 44 17.61 -7.17 -0.20
C LEU A 44 19.04 -6.64 0.00
N SER A 45 19.61 -5.98 -1.00
CA SER A 45 20.95 -5.40 -0.91
C SER A 45 21.02 -4.34 0.20
N ILE A 46 20.00 -3.48 0.31
CA ILE A 46 19.90 -2.48 1.38
C ILE A 46 19.76 -3.14 2.75
N TYR A 47 19.00 -4.23 2.87
CA TYR A 47 18.89 -4.98 4.11
C TYR A 47 20.25 -5.54 4.58
N THR A 48 21.10 -5.98 3.65
CA THR A 48 22.45 -6.44 3.97
C THR A 48 23.40 -5.31 4.38
N ILE A 49 23.29 -4.13 3.75
CA ILE A 49 24.09 -2.94 4.06
C ILE A 49 23.67 -2.31 5.41
N HIS A 50 22.40 -2.44 5.80
CA HIS A 50 21.88 -1.95 7.09
C HIS A 50 22.48 -2.67 8.32
N LYS A 51 23.12 -3.83 8.13
CA LYS A 51 23.84 -4.55 9.19
C LYS A 51 25.32 -4.17 9.30
N GLY A 52 25.84 -3.34 8.39
CA GLY A 52 27.23 -2.86 8.40
C GLY A 52 27.45 -1.67 9.34
N GLU A 53 28.71 -1.40 9.65
CA GLU A 53 29.15 -0.47 10.71
C GLU A 53 28.78 1.01 10.50
N ASP A 54 28.43 1.45 9.28
CA ASP A 54 28.04 2.84 8.98
C ASP A 54 26.85 2.93 7.99
N PRO A 55 25.60 2.80 8.43
CA PRO A 55 24.45 2.95 7.54
C PRO A 55 24.15 4.44 7.27
N ASN A 56 24.33 4.87 6.02
CA ASN A 56 23.84 6.18 5.56
C ASN A 56 22.29 6.20 5.59
N GLU A 57 21.69 6.63 6.70
CA GLU A 57 20.24 6.65 6.92
C GLU A 57 19.48 7.34 5.78
N LEU A 58 20.01 8.46 5.27
CA LEU A 58 19.43 9.20 4.15
C LEU A 58 19.36 8.34 2.88
N LEU A 59 20.46 7.67 2.54
CA LEU A 59 20.55 6.84 1.33
C LEU A 59 19.55 5.67 1.41
N VAL A 60 19.41 5.07 2.59
CA VAL A 60 18.42 4.00 2.81
C VAL A 60 16.98 4.52 2.72
N LEU A 61 16.69 5.70 3.27
CA LEU A 61 15.38 6.34 3.15
C LEU A 61 15.03 6.63 1.68
N MET A 62 16.00 7.12 0.90
CA MET A 62 15.83 7.39 -0.53
C MET A 62 15.53 6.13 -1.32
N PHE A 63 16.26 5.04 -1.10
CA PHE A 63 15.97 3.78 -1.77
C PHE A 63 14.65 3.16 -1.34
N LYS A 64 14.25 3.26 -0.05
CA LYS A 64 12.91 2.85 0.40
C LYS A 64 11.82 3.65 -0.31
N GLY A 65 12.01 4.96 -0.45
CA GLY A 65 11.10 5.82 -1.21
C GLY A 65 11.04 5.42 -2.70
N MET A 66 12.19 5.21 -3.33
CA MET A 66 12.29 4.77 -4.72
C MET A 66 11.57 3.44 -4.96
N VAL A 67 11.83 2.43 -4.12
CA VAL A 67 11.16 1.12 -4.19
C VAL A 67 9.65 1.30 -4.07
N CYS A 68 9.17 2.07 -3.09
CA CYS A 68 7.74 2.35 -2.91
C CYS A 68 7.10 2.98 -4.16
N ILE A 69 7.76 3.98 -4.77
CA ILE A 69 7.28 4.64 -5.99
C ILE A 69 7.25 3.64 -7.16
N LEU A 70 8.28 2.81 -7.32
CA LEU A 70 8.34 1.77 -8.35
C LEU A 70 7.23 0.73 -8.16
N THR A 71 6.93 0.31 -6.93
CA THR A 71 5.82 -0.60 -6.63
C THR A 71 4.47 0.01 -7.06
N LEU A 72 4.23 1.29 -6.76
CA LEU A 72 3.01 2.01 -7.13
C LEU A 72 2.90 2.19 -8.66
N ALA A 73 4.00 2.57 -9.31
CA ALA A 73 4.06 2.71 -10.77
C ALA A 73 3.80 1.37 -11.46
N LYS A 74 4.36 0.27 -10.94
CA LYS A 74 4.08 -1.08 -11.40
C LYS A 74 2.59 -1.44 -11.24
N ALA A 75 2.00 -1.18 -10.08
CA ALA A 75 0.59 -1.49 -9.85
C ALA A 75 -0.32 -0.72 -10.83
N TYR A 76 -0.05 0.56 -11.06
CA TYR A 76 -0.74 1.35 -12.07
C TYR A 76 -0.57 0.78 -13.48
N TYR A 77 0.65 0.39 -13.86
CA TYR A 77 0.95 -0.18 -15.17
C TYR A 77 0.30 -1.56 -15.39
N ILE A 78 0.19 -2.38 -14.33
CA ILE A 78 -0.59 -3.64 -14.37
C ILE A 78 -2.04 -3.31 -14.71
N VAL A 79 -2.66 -2.39 -13.98
CA VAL A 79 -4.08 -2.03 -14.17
C VAL A 79 -4.28 -1.50 -15.58
N SER A 80 -3.48 -0.53 -16.04
CA SER A 80 -3.69 0.09 -17.35
C SER A 80 -3.50 -0.89 -18.53
N VAL A 81 -2.54 -1.82 -18.44
CA VAL A 81 -2.20 -2.71 -19.56
C VAL A 81 -2.98 -4.02 -19.56
N PHE A 82 -3.15 -4.69 -18.42
CA PHE A 82 -3.87 -5.98 -18.36
C PHE A 82 -5.37 -5.82 -18.46
N MET A 83 -5.90 -4.66 -18.10
CA MET A 83 -7.32 -4.40 -18.22
C MET A 83 -7.69 -3.74 -19.55
N HIS A 84 -6.76 -3.60 -20.51
CA HIS A 84 -7.04 -3.03 -21.84
C HIS A 84 -7.69 -1.63 -21.79
N LEU A 85 -7.47 -0.89 -20.70
CA LEU A 85 -8.25 0.31 -20.33
C LEU A 85 -7.95 1.53 -21.20
N GLY A 86 -6.89 1.49 -22.01
CA GLY A 86 -6.31 2.67 -22.65
C GLY A 86 -7.10 3.20 -23.85
N ASP A 87 -7.60 2.31 -24.71
CA ASP A 87 -8.08 2.74 -26.04
C ASP A 87 -9.61 2.69 -26.18
N GLU A 88 -10.33 1.98 -25.30
CA GLU A 88 -11.79 1.75 -25.46
C GLU A 88 -12.63 2.04 -24.20
N ILE A 89 -12.02 2.41 -23.06
CA ILE A 89 -12.59 2.05 -21.74
C ILE A 89 -12.71 3.20 -20.73
N ARG A 90 -13.26 4.35 -21.12
CA ARG A 90 -13.61 5.38 -20.13
C ARG A 90 -14.62 4.87 -19.08
N ASN A 91 -15.56 4.02 -19.50
CA ASN A 91 -16.59 3.50 -18.61
C ASN A 91 -16.10 2.44 -17.63
N MET A 92 -15.21 1.54 -18.04
CA MET A 92 -14.70 0.51 -17.11
C MET A 92 -13.51 1.00 -16.27
N ILE A 93 -12.80 2.08 -16.63
CA ILE A 93 -11.95 2.80 -15.65
C ILE A 93 -12.79 3.21 -14.43
N MET A 94 -13.99 3.76 -14.64
CA MET A 94 -14.86 4.21 -13.54
C MET A 94 -15.29 3.06 -12.62
N THR A 95 -15.55 1.86 -13.16
CA THR A 95 -15.96 0.71 -12.33
C THR A 95 -14.83 0.13 -11.48
N ILE A 96 -13.56 0.41 -11.82
CA ILE A 96 -12.38 -0.02 -11.05
C ILE A 96 -11.93 1.08 -10.09
N VAL A 97 -11.93 2.34 -10.56
CA VAL A 97 -11.49 3.50 -9.77
C VAL A 97 -12.46 3.80 -8.64
N VAL A 98 -13.77 3.65 -8.84
CA VAL A 98 -14.76 3.93 -7.78
C VAL A 98 -14.59 2.99 -6.57
N PRO A 99 -14.50 1.65 -6.72
CA PRO A 99 -14.17 0.76 -5.61
C PRO A 99 -12.82 1.04 -4.97
N LEU A 100 -11.78 1.36 -5.75
CA LEU A 100 -10.46 1.70 -5.22
C LEU A 100 -10.49 3.00 -4.40
N MET A 101 -11.21 4.02 -4.86
CA MET A 101 -11.39 5.28 -4.12
C MET A 101 -12.15 5.06 -2.82
N LEU A 102 -13.21 4.24 -2.84
CA LEU A 102 -13.92 3.87 -1.62
C LEU A 102 -13.02 3.10 -0.64
N PHE A 103 -12.16 2.21 -1.15
CA PHE A 103 -11.21 1.47 -0.31
C PHE A 103 -10.18 2.39 0.36
N ILE A 104 -9.59 3.32 -0.39
CA ILE A 104 -8.64 4.31 0.15
C ILE A 104 -9.33 5.21 1.19
N TRP A 105 -10.54 5.68 0.87
CA TRP A 105 -11.34 6.48 1.80
C TRP A 105 -11.66 5.72 3.09
N PHE A 106 -12.01 4.43 3.00
CA PHE A 106 -12.30 3.58 4.14
C PHE A 106 -11.09 3.39 5.06
N ILE A 107 -9.89 3.15 4.48
CA ILE A 107 -8.64 3.09 5.24
C ILE A 107 -8.39 4.42 5.97
N ALA A 108 -8.55 5.55 5.29
CA ALA A 108 -8.37 6.86 5.89
C ALA A 108 -9.35 7.12 7.04
N ALA A 109 -10.63 6.77 6.86
CA ALA A 109 -11.66 6.89 7.89
C ALA A 109 -11.33 6.01 9.11
N PHE A 110 -10.87 4.78 8.90
CA PHE A 110 -10.46 3.88 9.98
C PHE A 110 -9.21 4.33 10.71
N ILE A 111 -8.23 4.92 10.02
CA ILE A 111 -7.06 5.51 10.69
C ILE A 111 -7.50 6.71 11.56
N TRP A 112 -8.39 7.56 11.04
CA TRP A 112 -8.91 8.70 11.77
C TRP A 112 -9.70 8.28 13.01
N ASP A 113 -10.66 7.37 12.84
CA ASP A 113 -11.50 6.86 13.93
C ASP A 113 -10.67 6.04 14.93
N GLY A 114 -9.71 5.23 14.46
CA GLY A 114 -8.76 4.53 15.31
C GLY A 114 -7.88 5.47 16.14
N ASN A 115 -7.45 6.60 15.56
CA ASN A 115 -6.69 7.62 16.29
C ASN A 115 -7.55 8.33 17.34
N SER A 116 -8.82 8.63 17.00
CA SER A 116 -9.80 9.17 17.95
C SER A 116 -10.03 8.20 19.10
N TYR A 117 -10.30 6.93 18.81
CA TYR A 117 -10.51 5.87 19.79
C TYR A 117 -9.32 5.71 20.73
N LYS A 118 -8.09 5.70 20.19
CA LYS A 118 -6.85 5.68 20.98
C LYS A 118 -6.75 6.88 21.93
N ASN A 119 -7.05 8.09 21.44
CA ASN A 119 -6.97 9.32 22.22
C ASN A 119 -8.00 9.34 23.36
N LEU A 120 -9.24 8.93 23.10
CA LEU A 120 -10.29 8.84 24.12
C LEU A 120 -9.92 7.81 25.18
N ARG A 121 -9.47 6.61 24.79
CA ARG A 121 -9.06 5.58 25.74
C ARG A 121 -7.90 6.03 26.64
N ASN A 122 -6.93 6.75 26.08
CA ASN A 122 -5.80 7.30 26.83
C ASN A 122 -6.18 8.46 27.78
N THR A 123 -7.30 9.13 27.52
CA THR A 123 -7.79 10.27 28.32
C THR A 123 -8.67 9.81 29.48
N TYR A 124 -9.54 8.82 29.26
CA TYR A 124 -10.52 8.37 30.25
C TYR A 124 -10.07 7.17 31.09
N ASP A 125 -9.08 6.38 30.62
CA ASP A 125 -8.53 5.25 31.36
C ASP A 125 -7.04 5.45 31.66
N LYS A 126 -6.75 5.99 32.86
CA LYS A 126 -5.37 6.24 33.33
C LYS A 126 -4.57 4.95 33.55
N HIS A 127 -5.22 3.83 33.91
CA HIS A 127 -4.53 2.55 34.12
C HIS A 127 -4.03 1.95 32.78
N PHE A 128 -4.78 2.17 31.71
CA PHE A 128 -4.36 1.78 30.35
C PHE A 128 -3.16 2.60 29.84
N LYS A 129 -3.10 3.89 30.21
CA LYS A 129 -1.99 4.80 29.85
C LYS A 129 -0.65 4.34 30.45
N GLU A 130 -0.64 3.93 31.72
CA GLU A 130 0.58 3.47 32.40
C GLU A 130 1.13 2.15 31.82
N THR A 131 0.26 1.27 31.32
CA THR A 131 0.66 -0.04 30.78
C THR A 131 1.16 0.02 29.33
N THR A 132 0.70 1.00 28.54
CA THR A 132 0.99 1.08 27.09
C THR A 132 2.16 2.03 26.76
N MET A 133 2.59 2.86 27.72
CA MET A 133 3.76 3.71 27.54
C MET A 133 5.04 2.88 27.75
N PRO A 134 6.05 2.95 26.86
CA PRO A 134 7.32 2.30 27.11
C PRO A 134 7.91 2.89 28.39
N VAL A 135 8.17 2.04 29.38
CA VAL A 135 8.89 2.43 30.61
C VAL A 135 10.22 3.02 30.16
N LYS A 136 10.37 4.32 30.32
CA LYS A 136 11.57 5.07 29.95
C LYS A 136 12.68 4.64 30.91
N HIS A 137 13.37 3.55 30.58
CA HIS A 137 14.59 3.14 31.26
C HIS A 137 15.67 4.19 30.94
N GLY A 138 15.96 5.09 31.88
CA GLY A 138 17.19 5.89 31.79
C GLY A 138 17.16 7.34 32.25
N GLN A 139 16.43 7.74 33.29
CA GLN A 139 16.79 8.95 34.04
C GLN A 139 16.78 8.66 35.54
N LYS A 140 17.96 8.28 36.05
CA LYS A 140 18.30 8.31 37.47
C LYS A 140 18.57 9.76 37.89
N GLU A 141 17.96 10.11 39.02
CA GLU A 141 18.39 11.08 40.02
C GLU A 141 19.05 12.39 39.57
N GLU A 142 18.32 13.49 39.81
CA GLU A 142 18.93 14.58 40.56
C GLU A 142 18.00 14.95 41.72
N ALA A 143 18.44 14.57 42.92
CA ALA A 143 17.80 14.89 44.17
C ALA A 143 18.42 16.16 44.75
N LYS A 144 17.53 17.01 45.31
CA LYS A 144 17.63 17.87 46.52
C LYS A 144 17.46 19.38 46.26
N PRO A 145 16.99 20.17 47.26
CA PRO A 145 16.30 19.79 48.51
C PRO A 145 15.01 20.60 48.81
N ALA A 146 14.20 20.05 49.71
CA ALA A 146 13.15 20.74 50.50
C ALA A 146 13.76 21.96 51.26
N ALA A 147 13.08 23.05 51.63
CA ALA A 147 11.79 23.33 52.29
C ALA A 147 11.74 24.89 52.49
N PRO A 148 10.77 25.54 53.17
CA PRO A 148 9.69 24.98 53.96
C PRO A 148 8.30 25.63 53.78
N ALA A 149 7.36 25.03 54.49
CA ALA A 149 5.97 25.39 54.65
C ALA A 149 5.77 26.83 55.16
N SER A 150 4.66 27.43 54.75
CA SER A 150 3.85 28.24 55.66
C SER A 150 2.39 27.99 55.30
N GLY A 151 1.66 27.43 56.25
CA GLY A 151 0.21 27.34 56.21
C GLY A 151 -0.38 28.41 57.12
N LYS A 152 -1.60 28.84 56.74
CA LYS A 152 -2.66 29.44 57.56
C LYS A 152 -2.31 30.75 58.28
N GLU A 153 -2.85 31.86 57.79
CA GLU A 153 -4.01 32.60 58.31
C GLU A 153 -4.30 33.81 57.40
#